data_AF-A0A5E6NG61-F1
#
_entry.id   AF-A0A5E6NG61-F1
#
_cell.length_a   1.000
_cell.length_b   1.000
_cell.length_c   1.000
_cell.angle_alpha   90.00
_cell.angle_beta   90.00
_cell.angle_gamma   90.00
#
_symmetry.space_group_name_H-M   'P 1'
#
loop_
_entity.id
_entity.type
_entity.pdbx_description
1 polymer ?
#
loop_
_entity_poly.entity_id
_entity_poly.type
_entity_poly.pdbx_seq_one_letter_code
_entity_poly.pdbx_strand_id
1 'polypeptide(L)'
;MVLLTLIYTFFKSLTFGKIPIITQFAECVDEKPLNLDKRKYTRIVTIIWLLGFIYMFIQGIIASIWLPVEVWSWVVNTGNYIVILSIMLGEFLYRNIKFKNDKISFKVFITRLFRCRLRNSFMQ
;
A
#
# COMPACT_ATOMS: atom_id res chain seq x y z
N MET A 1 -12.85 3.61 11.57
CA MET A 1 -12.54 2.16 11.73
C MET A 1 -11.65 1.61 10.62
N VAL A 2 -11.93 1.92 9.33
CA VAL A 2 -11.16 1.40 8.17
C VAL A 2 -9.64 1.61 8.28
N LEU A 3 -9.16 2.81 8.62
CA LEU A 3 -7.71 3.09 8.74
C LEU A 3 -7.03 2.20 9.78
N LEU A 4 -7.65 1.99 10.94
CA LEU A 4 -7.10 1.10 11.98
C LEU A 4 -7.01 -0.34 11.50
N THR A 5 -8.02 -0.83 10.78
CA THR A 5 -7.99 -2.16 10.15
C THR A 5 -6.83 -2.28 9.15
N LEU A 6 -6.61 -1.25 8.32
CA LEU A 6 -5.50 -1.23 7.37
C LEU A 6 -4.15 -1.21 8.09
N ILE A 7 -3.96 -0.33 9.08
CA ILE A 7 -2.75 -0.27 9.91
C ILE A 7 -2.47 -1.63 10.53
N TYR A 8 -3.47 -2.24 11.19
CA TYR A 8 -3.32 -3.55 11.82
C TYR A 8 -2.95 -4.64 10.81
N THR A 9 -3.63 -4.69 9.66
CA THR A 9 -3.38 -5.72 8.64
C THR A 9 -1.98 -5.58 8.05
N PHE A 10 -1.56 -4.36 7.69
CA PHE A 10 -0.23 -4.10 7.15
C PHE A 10 0.87 -4.38 8.17
N PHE A 11 0.70 -3.92 9.41
CA PHE A 11 1.62 -4.22 10.51
C PHE A 11 1.74 -5.73 10.75
N LYS A 12 0.62 -6.43 10.87
CA LYS A 12 0.58 -7.89 11.04
C LYS A 12 1.26 -8.62 9.89
N SER A 13 1.19 -8.11 8.66
CA SER A 13 1.89 -8.73 7.52
C SER A 13 3.41 -8.58 7.54
N LEU A 14 3.93 -7.60 8.30
CA LEU A 14 5.36 -7.34 8.44
C LEU A 14 6.03 -8.15 9.55
N THR A 15 5.26 -8.80 10.44
CA THR A 15 5.79 -9.63 11.52
C THR A 15 6.58 -10.83 10.97
N PHE A 16 7.52 -11.34 11.76
CA PHE A 16 8.38 -12.46 11.36
C PHE A 16 7.54 -13.69 10.93
N GLY A 17 8.01 -14.40 9.89
CA GLY A 17 7.33 -15.57 9.34
C GLY A 17 6.14 -15.28 8.41
N LYS A 18 5.73 -14.02 8.23
CA LYS A 18 4.62 -13.65 7.34
C LYS A 18 5.09 -12.97 6.06
N ILE A 19 4.23 -13.04 5.04
CA ILE A 19 4.47 -12.41 3.74
C ILE A 19 3.84 -11.01 3.76
N PRO A 20 4.64 -9.94 3.56
CA PRO A 20 4.13 -8.57 3.49
C PRO A 20 3.05 -8.42 2.41
N ILE A 21 2.01 -7.64 2.67
CA ILE A 21 0.85 -7.52 1.76
C ILE A 21 1.25 -7.12 0.35
N ILE A 22 2.16 -6.14 0.19
CA ILE A 22 2.58 -5.71 -1.15
C ILE A 22 3.37 -6.80 -1.86
N THR A 23 4.08 -7.67 -1.14
CA THR A 23 4.72 -8.84 -1.74
C THR A 23 3.68 -9.78 -2.34
N GLN A 24 2.55 -10.02 -1.65
CA GLN A 24 1.47 -10.87 -2.16
C GLN A 24 0.82 -10.28 -3.42
N PHE A 25 0.56 -8.96 -3.42
CA PHE A 25 0.05 -8.27 -4.61
C PHE A 25 1.05 -8.31 -5.76
N ALA A 26 2.33 -8.05 -5.50
CA ALA A 26 3.36 -8.06 -6.53
C ALA A 26 3.57 -9.47 -7.12
N GLU A 27 3.53 -10.54 -6.31
CA GLU A 27 3.53 -11.93 -6.81
C GLU A 27 2.34 -12.21 -7.73
N CYS A 28 1.16 -11.74 -7.35
CA CYS A 28 -0.03 -11.88 -8.17
C CYS A 28 0.04 -11.05 -9.47
N VAL A 29 0.51 -9.81 -9.43
CA VAL A 29 0.64 -8.94 -10.61
C VAL A 29 1.73 -9.41 -11.58
N ASP A 30 2.83 -9.95 -11.04
CA ASP A 30 3.89 -10.58 -11.85
C ASP A 30 3.45 -11.94 -12.40
N GLU A 31 2.37 -12.55 -11.88
CA GLU A 31 1.91 -13.90 -12.21
C GLU A 31 3.00 -14.97 -12.01
N LYS A 32 4.00 -14.69 -11.15
CA LYS A 32 5.15 -15.55 -10.85
C LYS A 32 5.74 -15.24 -9.47
N PRO A 33 6.46 -16.18 -8.84
CA PRO A 33 7.19 -15.92 -7.60
C PRO A 33 8.22 -14.79 -7.75
N LEU A 34 8.31 -13.94 -6.72
CA LEU A 34 9.28 -12.83 -6.71
C LEU A 34 10.68 -13.32 -6.33
N ASN A 35 11.69 -12.79 -7.03
CA ASN A 35 13.08 -12.95 -6.64
C ASN A 35 13.39 -12.20 -5.32
N LEU A 36 14.57 -12.46 -4.74
CA LEU A 36 14.94 -11.93 -3.42
C LEU A 36 14.95 -10.39 -3.38
N ASP A 37 15.44 -9.75 -4.43
CA ASP A 37 15.45 -8.28 -4.52
C ASP A 37 14.05 -7.71 -4.56
N LYS A 38 13.14 -8.37 -5.30
CA LYS A 38 11.76 -7.95 -5.35
C LYS A 38 11.06 -8.06 -4.00
N ARG A 39 11.28 -9.18 -3.31
CA ARG A 39 10.76 -9.40 -1.95
C ARG A 39 11.25 -8.37 -0.94
N LYS A 40 12.52 -7.94 -1.04
CA LYS A 40 13.07 -6.87 -0.19
C LYS A 40 12.40 -5.52 -0.49
N TYR A 41 12.28 -5.14 -1.77
CA TYR A 41 11.63 -3.87 -2.13
C TYR A 41 10.15 -3.87 -1.72
N THR A 42 9.40 -4.93 -1.97
CA THR A 42 7.95 -4.97 -1.65
C THR A 42 7.72 -4.94 -0.14
N ARG A 43 8.65 -5.46 0.68
CA ARG A 43 8.63 -5.29 2.13
C ARG A 43 8.80 -3.82 2.52
N ILE A 44 9.74 -3.09 1.91
CA ILE A 44 9.92 -1.65 2.12
C ILE A 44 8.66 -0.88 1.71
N VAL A 45 8.06 -1.22 0.56
CA VAL A 45 6.83 -0.59 0.11
C VAL A 45 5.66 -0.88 1.07
N THR A 46 5.58 -2.08 1.63
CA THR A 46 4.60 -2.39 2.69
C THR A 46 4.80 -1.51 3.93
N ILE A 47 6.04 -1.21 4.32
CA ILE A 47 6.35 -0.27 5.40
C ILE A 47 5.90 1.15 5.03
N ILE A 48 6.17 1.60 3.80
CA ILE A 48 5.73 2.92 3.32
C ILE A 48 4.20 3.04 3.38
N TRP A 49 3.46 2.02 2.94
CA TRP A 49 2.00 1.99 3.08
C TRP A 49 1.55 2.07 4.54
N LEU A 50 2.16 1.27 5.43
CA LEU A 50 1.85 1.31 6.86
C LEU A 50 2.07 2.70 7.45
N LEU A 51 3.22 3.33 7.17
CA LEU A 51 3.53 4.68 7.62
C LEU A 51 2.56 5.71 7.03
N GLY A 52 2.17 5.56 5.77
CA GLY A 52 1.16 6.40 5.13
C GLY A 52 -0.19 6.32 5.83
N PHE A 53 -0.65 5.12 6.20
CA PHE A 53 -1.90 4.97 6.96
C PHE A 53 -1.81 5.53 8.38
N ILE A 54 -0.68 5.33 9.07
CA ILE A 54 -0.44 5.93 10.39
C ILE A 54 -0.45 7.45 10.29
N TYR A 55 0.22 8.02 9.29
CA TYR A 55 0.21 9.45 9.01
C TYR A 55 -1.22 9.95 8.77
N MET A 56 -2.01 9.29 7.91
CA MET A 56 -3.41 9.63 7.66
C MET A 56 -4.29 9.59 8.91
N PHE A 57 -4.03 8.62 9.79
CA PHE A 57 -4.75 8.50 11.05
C PHE A 57 -4.39 9.62 12.03
N ILE A 58 -3.10 9.87 12.23
CA ILE A 58 -2.61 10.92 13.13
C ILE A 58 -3.05 12.29 12.64
N GLN A 59 -2.84 12.61 11.35
CA GLN A 59 -3.25 13.90 10.80
C GLN A 59 -4.76 14.15 10.95
N GLY A 60 -5.59 13.10 10.85
CA GLY A 60 -7.03 13.22 11.03
C GLY A 60 -7.42 13.58 12.47
N ILE A 61 -6.74 13.01 13.46
CA ILE A 61 -6.92 13.35 14.89
C ILE A 61 -6.46 14.77 15.14
N ILE A 62 -5.25 15.12 14.70
CA ILE A 62 -4.68 16.47 14.83
C ILE A 62 -5.65 17.50 14.22
N ALA A 63 -6.06 17.30 12.97
CA ALA A 63 -6.98 18.20 12.28
C ALA A 63 -8.33 18.32 13.01
N SER A 64 -8.86 17.24 13.61
CA SER A 64 -10.14 17.30 14.33
C SER A 64 -10.11 18.14 15.60
N ILE A 65 -8.92 18.31 16.21
CA ILE A 65 -8.75 19.08 17.44
C ILE A 65 -8.52 20.56 17.13
N TRP A 66 -7.77 20.86 16.08
CA TRP A 66 -7.23 22.21 15.84
C TRP A 66 -7.80 22.93 14.62
N LEU A 67 -8.49 22.26 13.69
CA LEU A 67 -8.95 22.86 12.45
C LEU A 67 -10.48 23.00 12.38
N PRO A 68 -10.99 24.01 11.65
CA PRO A 68 -12.40 24.10 11.30
C PRO A 68 -12.88 22.85 10.56
N VAL A 69 -14.17 22.54 10.69
CA VAL A 69 -14.78 21.33 10.14
C VAL A 69 -14.58 21.22 8.63
N GLU A 70 -14.61 22.34 7.91
CA GLU A 70 -14.42 22.40 6.46
C GLU A 70 -13.01 21.94 6.06
N VAL A 71 -11.99 22.44 6.77
CA VAL A 71 -10.59 22.11 6.51
C VAL A 71 -10.29 20.68 6.93
N TRP A 72 -10.79 20.27 8.10
CA TRP A 72 -10.69 18.88 8.55
C TRP A 72 -11.27 17.91 7.52
N SER A 73 -12.48 18.19 7.03
CA SER A 73 -13.15 17.38 6.00
C SER A 73 -12.31 17.28 4.73
N TRP A 74 -11.72 18.39 4.26
CA TRP A 74 -10.87 18.38 3.09
C TRP A 74 -9.61 17.51 3.29
N VAL A 75 -8.98 17.59 4.47
CA VAL A 75 -7.79 16.78 4.80
C VAL A 75 -8.11 15.29 4.81
N VAL A 76 -9.17 14.88 5.52
CA VAL A 76 -9.48 13.45 5.70
C VAL A 76 -10.12 12.80 4.47
N ASN A 77 -10.72 13.59 3.59
CA ASN A 77 -11.27 13.09 2.34
C ASN A 77 -10.25 13.24 1.22
N THR A 78 -10.04 14.47 0.73
CA THR A 78 -9.16 14.75 -0.41
C THR A 78 -7.71 14.43 -0.12
N GLY A 79 -7.19 14.90 1.02
CA GLY A 79 -5.78 14.70 1.41
C GLY A 79 -5.40 13.23 1.52
N ASN A 80 -6.26 12.41 2.14
CA ASN A 80 -6.03 10.98 2.24
C ASN A 80 -5.95 10.30 0.86
N TYR A 81 -6.84 10.62 -0.09
CA TYR A 81 -6.75 10.07 -1.45
C TYR A 81 -5.46 10.48 -2.17
N ILE A 82 -4.98 11.71 -1.95
CA ILE A 82 -3.70 12.18 -2.50
C ILE A 82 -2.54 11.33 -1.97
N VAL A 83 -2.51 11.02 -0.67
CA VAL A 83 -1.45 10.17 -0.08
C VAL A 83 -1.48 8.76 -0.67
N ILE A 84 -2.66 8.14 -0.74
CA ILE A 84 -2.84 6.80 -1.33
C ILE A 84 -2.35 6.77 -2.78
N LEU A 85 -2.79 7.75 -3.58
CA LEU A 85 -2.41 7.85 -4.99
C LEU A 85 -0.89 8.06 -5.14
N SER A 86 -0.29 8.88 -4.29
CA SER A 86 1.15 9.16 -4.32
C SER A 86 1.97 7.92 -4.03
N ILE A 87 1.60 7.12 -3.03
CA ILE A 87 2.29 5.86 -2.71
C ILE A 87 2.12 4.86 -3.86
N MET A 88 0.91 4.72 -4.41
CA MET A 88 0.63 3.81 -5.53
C MET A 88 1.40 4.18 -6.80
N LEU A 89 1.41 5.47 -7.17
CA LEU A 89 2.16 5.96 -8.33
C LEU A 89 3.66 5.83 -8.09
N GLY A 90 4.14 6.14 -6.89
CA GLY A 90 5.53 5.97 -6.49
C GLY A 90 5.98 4.51 -6.63
N GLU A 91 5.17 3.55 -6.19
CA GLU A 91 5.43 2.12 -6.37
C GLU A 91 5.53 1.77 -7.86
N PHE A 92 4.52 2.16 -8.65
CA PHE A 92 4.47 1.85 -10.08
C PHE A 92 5.69 2.39 -10.83
N LEU A 93 6.04 3.66 -10.59
CA LEU A 93 7.19 4.31 -11.21
C LEU A 93 8.49 3.65 -10.77
N TYR A 94 8.68 3.46 -9.47
CA TYR A 94 9.89 2.84 -8.93
C TYR A 94 10.10 1.43 -9.47
N ARG A 95 9.04 0.62 -9.52
CA ARG A 95 9.08 -0.74 -10.08
C ARG A 95 9.54 -0.73 -11.53
N ASN A 96 8.99 0.15 -12.36
CA ASN A 96 9.32 0.23 -13.78
C ASN A 96 10.72 0.82 -14.04
N ILE A 97 11.25 1.64 -13.12
CA ILE A 97 12.62 2.17 -13.20
C ILE A 97 13.64 1.09 -12.77
N LYS A 98 13.38 0.39 -11.66
CA LYS A 98 14.30 -0.58 -11.06
C LYS A 98 14.31 -1.92 -11.80
N PHE A 99 13.14 -2.42 -12.21
CA PHE A 99 12.97 -3.72 -12.86
C PHE A 99 12.58 -3.57 -14.33
N LYS A 100 13.48 -2.97 -15.13
CA LYS A 100 13.24 -2.65 -16.55
C LYS A 100 12.81 -3.87 -17.39
N ASN A 101 13.30 -5.07 -17.05
CA ASN A 101 12.96 -6.31 -17.76
C ASN A 101 11.54 -6.82 -17.46
N ASP A 102 10.92 -6.34 -16.38
CA ASP A 102 9.55 -6.70 -15.97
C ASP A 102 8.61 -5.48 -16.08
N LYS A 103 8.95 -4.52 -16.95
CA LYS A 103 8.20 -3.28 -17.11
C LYS A 103 6.80 -3.59 -17.64
N ILE A 104 5.79 -3.04 -16.97
CA ILE A 104 4.40 -3.16 -17.39
C ILE A 104 3.74 -1.79 -17.50
N SER A 105 2.73 -1.68 -18.37
CA SER A 105 1.95 -0.45 -18.51
C SER A 105 1.04 -0.25 -17.29
N PHE A 106 0.69 1.01 -16.99
CA PHE A 106 -0.16 1.33 -15.85
C PHE A 106 -1.53 0.65 -15.93
N LYS A 107 -2.11 0.58 -17.14
CA LYS A 107 -3.38 -0.13 -17.37
C LYS A 107 -3.28 -1.60 -16.98
N VAL A 108 -2.22 -2.28 -17.43
CA VAL A 108 -1.99 -3.70 -17.11
C VAL A 108 -1.75 -3.90 -15.62
N PHE A 109 -0.97 -3.02 -14.99
CA PHE A 109 -0.75 -3.03 -13.53
C PHE A 109 -2.07 -2.97 -12.77
N ILE A 110 -2.92 -1.99 -13.08
CA ILE A 110 -4.21 -1.80 -12.43
C ILE A 110 -5.16 -2.97 -12.71
N THR A 111 -5.28 -3.41 -13.98
CA THR A 111 -6.13 -4.55 -14.34
C THR A 111 -5.74 -5.82 -13.60
N ARG A 112 -4.44 -6.12 -13.48
CA ARG A 112 -3.96 -7.27 -12.74
C ARG A 112 -4.16 -7.11 -11.24
N LEU A 113 -3.88 -5.93 -10.70
CA LEU A 113 -4.06 -5.62 -9.28
C LEU A 113 -5.52 -5.84 -8.84
N PHE A 114 -6.50 -5.39 -9.64
CA PHE A 114 -7.92 -5.61 -9.34
C PHE A 114 -8.35 -7.08 -9.46
N ARG A 115 -7.69 -7.86 -10.32
CA ARG A 115 -7.93 -9.31 -10.43
C ARG A 115 -7.26 -10.10 -9.30
N CYS A 116 -6.32 -9.50 -8.58
CA CYS A 116 -5.68 -10.13 -7.44
C CYS A 116 -6.68 -10.26 -6.29
N ARG A 117 -7.28 -11.44 -6.20
CA ARG A 117 -7.93 -11.86 -4.96
C ARG A 117 -6.84 -12.09 -3.93
N LEU A 118 -6.87 -11.32 -2.83
CA LEU A 118 -6.05 -11.64 -1.65
C LEU A 118 -6.34 -13.10 -1.28
N ARG A 119 -5.33 -13.96 -1.39
CA ARG A 119 -5.42 -15.33 -0.90
C ARG A 119 -5.58 -15.21 0.61
N ASN A 120 -6.76 -15.54 1.12
CA ASN A 120 -7.05 -15.52 2.55
C ASN A 120 -6.01 -16.40 3.26
N SER A 121 -4.99 -15.77 3.83
CA SER A 121 -4.02 -16.39 4.74
C SER A 121 -4.51 -16.33 6.20
N PHE A 122 -5.83 -16.20 6.39
CA PHE A 122 -6.52 -16.26 7.68
C PHE A 122 -6.97 -17.68 8.07
N MET A 123 -6.46 -18.71 7.39
CA MET A 123 -6.56 -20.10 7.87
C MET A 123 -5.17 -20.74 7.84
N GLN A 124 -4.42 -20.52 8.91
CA GLN A 124 -3.48 -21.45 9.57
C GLN A 124 -2.98 -20.80 10.86
#